data_AF-A0A450YK66-F1
#
_entry.id   AF-A0A450YK66-F1
#
_cell.length_a   1.000
_cell.length_b   1.000
_cell.length_c   1.000
_cell.angle_alpha   90.00
_cell.angle_beta   90.00
_cell.angle_gamma   90.00
#
_symmetry.space_group_name_H-M   'P 1'
#
loop_
_entity.id
_entity.type
_entity.pdbx_description
1 polymer ?
#
loop_
_entity_poly.entity_id
_entity_poly.type
_entity_poly.pdbx_seq_one_letter_code
_entity_poly.pdbx_strand_id
1 'polypeptide(L)'
;MPHVTIDEKGCRGCSLCVDNCPVQVFERTQPTDQSIQATARVVRAGDCIGCFACHYLCPSQCIALRDVEIQRPFYRVDENTALVERFL
;
A
#
# COMPACT_ATOMS: atom_id res chain seq x y z
N MET A 1 -4.62 13.39 10.37
CA MET A 1 -3.45 12.49 10.25
C MET A 1 -3.88 11.30 9.43
N PRO A 2 -3.05 10.82 8.48
CA PRO A 2 -3.42 9.70 7.63
C PRO A 2 -3.74 8.46 8.46
N HIS A 3 -4.81 7.76 8.11
CA HIS A 3 -5.22 6.54 8.79
C HIS A 3 -5.12 5.34 7.83
N VAL A 4 -4.17 4.43 8.10
CA VAL A 4 -3.89 3.26 7.26
C VAL A 4 -4.37 1.97 7.92
N THR A 5 -5.04 1.12 7.14
CA THR A 5 -5.59 -0.16 7.59
C THR A 5 -5.36 -1.27 6.57
N ILE A 6 -5.20 -2.51 7.03
CA ILE A 6 -5.14 -3.72 6.20
C ILE A 6 -6.38 -4.57 6.48
N ASP A 7 -7.07 -5.01 5.43
CA ASP A 7 -8.01 -6.14 5.53
C ASP A 7 -7.22 -7.44 5.56
N GLU A 8 -7.15 -8.04 6.75
CA GLU A 8 -6.39 -9.27 6.99
C GLU A 8 -6.91 -10.45 6.16
N LYS A 9 -8.20 -10.49 5.84
CA LYS A 9 -8.79 -11.57 5.02
C LYS A 9 -8.32 -11.51 3.56
N GLY A 10 -8.01 -10.31 3.07
CA GLY A 10 -7.48 -10.08 1.73
C GLY A 10 -5.94 -10.14 1.65
N CYS A 11 -5.23 -10.19 2.79
CA CYS A 11 -3.78 -10.15 2.80
C CYS A 11 -3.17 -11.50 2.35
N ARG A 12 -2.37 -11.46 1.29
CA ARG A 12 -1.70 -12.65 0.72
C ARG A 12 -0.26 -12.85 1.21
N GLY A 13 0.22 -12.03 2.16
CA GLY A 13 1.56 -12.21 2.74
C GLY A 13 2.75 -11.87 1.82
N CYS A 14 2.53 -11.15 0.73
CA CYS A 14 3.59 -10.83 -0.26
C CYS A 14 4.70 -9.90 0.27
N SER A 15 4.52 -9.28 1.44
CA SER A 15 5.49 -8.41 2.13
C SER A 15 5.89 -7.11 1.41
N LEU A 16 5.39 -6.85 0.19
CA LEU A 16 5.70 -5.63 -0.57
C LEU A 16 5.45 -4.33 0.22
N CYS A 17 4.41 -4.26 1.04
CA CYS A 17 4.13 -3.09 1.88
C CYS A 17 5.16 -2.89 3.00
N VAL A 18 5.72 -3.97 3.53
CA VAL A 18 6.77 -3.93 4.56
C VAL A 18 8.06 -3.40 3.96
N ASP A 19 8.44 -3.94 2.79
CA ASP A 19 9.72 -3.63 2.13
C ASP A 19 9.76 -2.20 1.56
N ASN A 20 8.61 -1.67 1.10
CA ASN A 20 8.54 -0.38 0.41
C ASN A 20 8.09 0.78 1.31
N CYS A 21 7.72 0.54 2.57
CA CYS A 21 7.28 1.63 3.44
C CYS A 21 8.50 2.41 3.97
N PRO A 22 8.70 3.69 3.58
CA PRO A 22 9.88 4.45 3.97
C PRO A 22 9.94 4.75 5.47
N VAL A 23 8.77 4.74 6.12
CA VAL A 23 8.58 4.96 7.56
C VAL A 23 8.23 3.66 8.30
N GLN A 24 8.33 2.52 7.62
CA GLN A 24 8.23 1.18 8.20
C GLN A 24 6.98 0.94 9.08
N VAL A 25 5.82 1.39 8.61
CA VAL A 25 4.51 1.28 9.30
C VAL A 25 4.08 -0.18 9.53
N PHE A 26 4.56 -1.10 8.68
CA PHE A 26 4.10 -2.47 8.60
C PHE A 26 5.15 -3.46 9.12
N GLU A 27 4.66 -4.57 9.66
CA GLU A 27 5.47 -5.75 10.00
C GLU A 27 4.85 -7.01 9.42
N ARG A 28 5.70 -8.02 9.19
CA ARG A 28 5.25 -9.35 8.81
C ARG A 28 4.92 -10.16 10.06
N THR A 29 3.72 -10.74 10.10
CA THR A 29 3.32 -11.66 11.15
C THR A 29 4.14 -12.94 11.03
N GLN A 30 4.69 -13.43 12.15
CA GLN A 30 5.27 -14.77 12.21
C GLN A 30 4.16 -15.76 12.55
N PRO A 31 3.81 -16.68 11.63
CA PRO A 31 2.80 -17.68 11.91
C PRO A 31 3.33 -18.68 12.93
N THR A 32 2.51 -18.98 13.94
CA THR A 32 2.83 -19.94 15.02
C THR A 32 2.77 -21.39 14.53
N ASP A 33 2.07 -21.63 13.42
CA ASP A 33 1.90 -22.92 12.77
C ASP A 33 2.26 -22.78 11.29
N GLN A 34 2.92 -23.79 10.71
CA GLN A 34 3.29 -23.83 9.29
C GLN A 34 2.06 -23.82 8.37
N SER A 35 0.87 -24.16 8.89
CA SER A 35 -0.40 -24.10 8.17
C SER A 35 -0.92 -22.67 7.94
N ILE A 36 -0.45 -21.69 8.73
CA ILE A 36 -0.93 -20.31 8.68
C ILE A 36 0.01 -19.48 7.80
N GLN A 37 -0.57 -18.80 6.81
CA GLN A 37 0.19 -17.92 5.94
C GLN A 37 0.58 -16.63 6.69
N ALA A 38 1.87 -16.28 6.65
CA ALA A 38 2.38 -15.03 7.21
C ALA A 38 1.74 -13.82 6.51
N THR A 39 1.01 -12.98 7.24
CA THR A 39 0.37 -11.76 6.72
C THR A 39 1.19 -10.51 7.05
N ALA A 40 0.76 -9.35 6.55
CA ALA A 40 1.27 -8.06 6.98
C ALA A 40 0.29 -7.41 7.96
N ARG A 41 0.80 -6.74 9.00
CA ARG A 41 0.03 -5.99 10.00
C ARG A 41 0.52 -4.56 10.11
N VAL A 42 -0.37 -3.65 10.50
CA VAL A 42 -0.02 -2.26 10.82
C VAL A 42 0.43 -2.20 12.27
N VAL A 43 1.67 -1.79 12.52
CA VAL A 43 2.23 -1.65 13.88
C VAL A 43 2.47 -0.20 14.29
N ARG A 44 2.77 0.67 13.31
CA ARG A 44 3.11 2.08 13.55
C ARG A 44 2.22 2.99 12.72
N ALA A 45 0.90 2.87 12.90
CA ALA A 45 -0.07 3.65 12.14
C ALA A 45 0.16 5.17 12.24
N GLY A 46 0.65 5.65 13.38
CA GLY A 46 0.94 7.07 13.62
C GLY A 46 2.09 7.65 12.78
N ASP A 47 2.98 6.80 12.28
CA ASP A 47 4.12 7.21 11.45
C ASP A 47 3.73 7.34 9.97
N CYS A 48 2.48 7.00 9.62
CA CYS A 48 2.01 7.02 8.24
C CYS A 48 2.00 8.46 7.68
N ILE A 49 2.81 8.69 6.64
CA ILE A 49 2.89 9.97 5.92
C ILE A 49 1.89 10.09 4.76
N GLY A 50 1.06 9.06 4.52
CA GLY A 50 0.02 9.13 3.49
C GLY A 50 0.51 9.11 2.04
N CYS A 51 1.65 8.49 1.73
CA CYS A 51 2.24 8.49 0.38
C CYS A 51 1.57 7.55 -0.64
N PHE A 52 0.58 6.74 -0.22
CA PHE A 52 -0.14 5.74 -1.04
C PHE A 52 0.68 4.63 -1.72
N ALA A 53 2.02 4.57 -1.55
CA ALA A 53 2.84 3.54 -2.16
C ALA A 53 2.38 2.10 -1.82
N CYS A 54 2.08 1.83 -0.54
CA CYS A 54 1.57 0.53 -0.10
C CYS A 54 0.20 0.18 -0.70
N HIS A 55 -0.67 1.17 -0.91
CA HIS A 55 -1.98 0.98 -1.53
C HIS A 55 -1.86 0.58 -3.00
N TYR A 56 -1.01 1.27 -3.76
CA TYR A 56 -0.81 0.97 -5.19
C TYR A 56 -0.01 -0.30 -5.45
N LEU A 57 0.95 -0.63 -4.57
CA LEU A 57 1.77 -1.84 -4.71
C LEU A 57 1.05 -3.12 -4.28
N CYS A 58 -0.02 -3.03 -3.48
CA CYS A 58 -0.70 -4.20 -2.95
C CYS A 58 -1.46 -4.96 -4.06
N PRO A 59 -1.04 -6.19 -4.43
CA PRO A 59 -1.67 -6.93 -5.53
C PRO A 59 -3.10 -7.36 -5.19
N SER A 60 -3.40 -7.57 -3.90
CA SER A 60 -4.73 -7.93 -3.41
C SER A 60 -5.60 -6.73 -3.04
N GLN A 61 -5.08 -5.50 -3.20
CA GLN A 61 -5.79 -4.25 -2.90
C GLN A 61 -6.43 -4.21 -1.50
N CYS A 62 -5.80 -4.89 -0.52
CA CYS A 62 -6.34 -5.00 0.84
C CYS A 62 -5.91 -3.87 1.78
N ILE A 63 -5.22 -2.83 1.28
CA ILE A 63 -4.72 -1.71 2.09
C ILE A 63 -5.55 -0.47 1.79
N ALA A 64 -6.07 0.19 2.81
CA ALA A 64 -6.81 1.44 2.69
C ALA A 64 -6.11 2.57 3.45
N LEU A 65 -6.13 3.78 2.86
CA LEU A 65 -5.74 5.02 3.51
C LEU A 65 -6.95 5.96 3.60
N ARG A 66 -7.14 6.58 4.75
CA ARG A 66 -8.18 7.57 5.06
C ARG A 66 -7.53 8.85 5.59
N ASP A 67 -8.31 9.93 5.63
CA ASP A 67 -7.89 11.23 6.20
C ASP A 67 -6.63 11.83 5.56
N VAL A 68 -6.46 11.57 4.25
CA VAL A 68 -5.39 12.10 3.40
C VAL A 68 -5.94 12.32 2.00
N GLU A 69 -5.51 13.39 1.33
CA GLU A 69 -5.84 13.62 -0.07
C GLU A 69 -5.18 12.55 -0.95
N ILE A 70 -5.99 11.95 -1.84
CA ILE A 70 -5.51 10.91 -2.76
C ILE A 70 -4.46 11.53 -3.68
N GLN A 71 -3.22 11.04 -3.55
CA GLN A 71 -2.15 11.36 -4.48
C GLN A 71 -2.50 10.72 -5.84
N ARG A 72 -2.95 11.53 -6.80
CA ARG A 72 -3.26 11.05 -8.15
C ARG A 72 -2.00 10.45 -8.77
N PRO A 73 -2.06 9.27 -9.40
CA PRO A 73 -0.91 8.74 -10.12
C PRO A 73 -0.58 9.70 -11.27
N PHE A 74 0.57 10.38 -11.19
CA PHE A 74 1.02 11.35 -12.20
C PHE A 74 1.10 10.77 -13.62
N TYR A 75 1.25 9.44 -13.74
CA TYR A 75 1.30 8.70 -15.01
C TYR A 75 -0.07 8.24 -15.55
N ARG A 76 -1.17 8.57 -14.84
CA ARG A 76 -2.55 8.38 -15.31
C ARG A 76 -3.31 9.71 -15.30
N VAL A 77 -2.61 10.78 -15.62
CA VAL A 77 -3.27 12.03 -15.98
C VAL A 77 -3.56 11.89 -17.47
N ASP A 78 -4.82 11.71 -17.83
CA ASP A 78 -5.23 11.53 -19.23
C ASP A 78 -4.69 12.64 -20.12
N GLU A 79 -4.58 13.86 -19.59
CA GLU A 79 -3.96 15.02 -20.28
C GLU A 79 -2.47 14.78 -20.58
N ASN A 80 -1.70 14.18 -19.65
CA ASN A 80 -0.29 13.85 -19.86
C ASN A 80 -0.13 12.66 -20.82
N THR A 81 -0.98 11.65 -20.71
CA THR A 81 -1.01 10.52 -21.65
C THR A 81 -1.32 11.01 -23.06
N ALA A 82 -2.34 11.85 -23.22
CA ALA A 82 -2.70 12.47 -24.50
C ALA A 82 -1.57 13.35 -25.06
N LEU A 83 -0.78 14.01 -24.19
CA LEU A 83 0.42 14.75 -24.62
C LEU A 83 1.48 13.80 -25.19
N VAL A 84 1.78 12.69 -24.50
CA VAL A 84 2.77 11.69 -24.95
C VAL A 84 2.31 10.98 -26.22
N GLU A 85 1.02 10.64 -26.34
CA GLU A 85 0.43 10.04 -27.55
C GLU A 85 0.57 10.92 -28.79
N ARG A 86 0.64 12.25 -28.66
CA ARG A 86 0.92 13.14 -29.80
C ARG A 86 2.35 13.04 -30.34
N PHE A 87 3.27 12.44 -29.57
CA PHE A 87 4.67 12.26 -29.94
C PHE A 87 5.01 10.81 -30.31
N LEU A 88 4.03 9.89 -30.26
CA LEU A 88 4.13 8.51 -30.75
C LEU A 88 3.53 8.40 -32.17
#